data_AF-A0A6I9X1F3-F1
#
_entry.id   AF-A0A6I9X1F3-F1
#
_cell.length_a   1.000
_cell.length_b   1.000
_cell.length_c   1.000
_cell.angle_alpha   90.00
_cell.angle_beta   90.00
_cell.angle_gamma   90.00
#
_symmetry.space_group_name_H-M   'P 1'
#
loop_
_entity.id
_entity.type
_entity.pdbx_description
1 polymer ?
#
loop_
_entity_poly.entity_id
_entity_poly.type
_entity_poly.pdbx_seq_one_letter_code
_entity_poly.pdbx_strand_id
1 'polypeptide(L)'
;MLYHPDKHRDPELKTQAEQLFNLLHQAYEVLSDPQTRAIYDIYGKRGLEMEGWEVVERRRTPAEIREEFEQLQREREERRLQQRTNPKGTISVGVDATDLFDRYDEEFEDVSASAFPHIEINRMHISQSIEAPLTTTDTAILSGNLSTQNGNGGGSVSLGLRRVTSAKGWGELEFGAGDLQGPVFGLKMFRNLTQRCFVTTNCALQFSSRGIRPGFTTVLARNLDKNTMGYLQWRWGLQSAMNTSVVRDTKTSHFTMAFQLGIPHSFVMVSYQHKFQDEDQTRVKGSLKAGFFGTMVEYGAERKISKHSVLGATVSVGVPQGVSLKIKLNRASQTYFFPIHLTDQLLPSAVFYATAGPLIFYFAMDRLIIQPYLRAQKEKDLEKQRESCASDTFQKKQEAEAAVRLMQESVRRIIEAEEARMGLIIVNSWYGKFVNDQSRRDEKAKVIDVTVPLQCLVKDSKLILTEAS
;
A
#
# COMPACT_ATOMS: atom_id res chain seq x y z
N MET A 1 -8.42 -40.92 33.89
CA MET A 1 -7.73 -41.20 35.17
C MET A 1 -6.29 -41.72 34.99
N LEU A 2 -5.51 -41.28 33.99
CA LEU A 2 -4.06 -41.55 33.98
C LEU A 2 -3.36 -40.53 34.89
N TYR A 3 -3.37 -39.26 34.47
CA TYR A 3 -2.75 -38.10 35.11
C TYR A 3 -3.47 -37.60 36.37
N HIS A 4 -4.01 -38.47 37.23
CA HIS A 4 -4.61 -38.00 38.49
C HIS A 4 -3.49 -37.72 39.51
N PRO A 5 -3.42 -36.52 40.13
CA PRO A 5 -2.30 -36.12 40.98
C PRO A 5 -1.94 -37.15 42.06
N ASP A 6 -2.94 -37.71 42.75
CA ASP A 6 -2.74 -38.66 43.86
C ASP A 6 -2.24 -40.05 43.44
N LYS A 7 -2.07 -40.32 42.14
CA LYS A 7 -1.44 -41.56 41.66
C LYS A 7 0.09 -41.50 41.65
N HIS A 8 0.67 -40.30 41.62
CA HIS A 8 2.11 -40.10 41.57
C HIS A 8 2.63 -39.67 42.94
N ARG A 9 3.66 -40.36 43.44
CA ARG A 9 4.22 -40.11 44.78
C ARG A 9 5.33 -39.05 44.79
N ASP A 10 6.03 -38.89 43.67
CA ASP A 10 7.13 -37.94 43.55
C ASP A 10 6.58 -36.50 43.34
N PRO A 11 7.11 -35.48 44.05
CA PRO A 11 6.54 -34.13 44.01
C PRO A 11 6.67 -33.46 42.63
N GLU A 12 7.73 -33.75 41.88
CA GLU A 12 7.92 -33.25 40.52
C GLU A 12 6.92 -33.88 39.53
N LEU A 13 6.66 -35.19 39.66
CA LEU A 13 5.66 -35.86 38.83
C LEU A 13 4.24 -35.44 39.22
N LYS A 14 3.96 -35.23 40.51
CA LYS A 14 2.66 -34.74 40.97
C LYS A 14 2.34 -33.35 40.43
N THR A 15 3.27 -32.39 40.47
CA THR A 15 3.03 -31.04 39.91
C THR A 15 2.88 -31.04 38.38
N GLN A 16 3.62 -31.88 37.66
CA GLN A 16 3.42 -32.07 36.21
C GLN A 16 2.08 -32.75 35.89
N ALA A 17 1.63 -33.70 36.72
CA ALA A 17 0.33 -34.34 36.59
C ALA A 17 -0.82 -33.36 36.88
N GLU A 18 -0.69 -32.47 37.87
CA GLU A 18 -1.67 -31.41 38.16
C GLU A 18 -1.84 -30.45 36.97
N GLN A 19 -0.75 -30.05 36.32
CA GLN A 19 -0.80 -29.23 35.12
C GLN A 19 -1.53 -29.93 33.96
N LEU A 20 -1.17 -31.19 33.67
CA LEU A 20 -1.82 -31.97 32.60
C LEU A 20 -3.27 -32.35 32.94
N PHE A 21 -3.60 -32.57 34.21
CA PHE A 21 -4.97 -32.81 34.68
C PHE A 21 -5.85 -31.59 34.43
N ASN A 22 -5.36 -30.39 34.78
CA ASN A 22 -6.08 -29.14 34.56
C ASN A 22 -6.26 -28.86 33.05
N LEU A 23 -5.26 -29.14 32.22
CA LEU A 23 -5.39 -29.05 30.75
C LEU A 23 -6.42 -30.04 30.18
N LEU A 24 -6.46 -31.27 30.69
CA LEU A 24 -7.46 -32.28 30.30
C LEU A 24 -8.86 -31.95 30.81
N HIS A 25 -8.98 -31.29 31.96
CA HIS A 25 -10.25 -30.82 32.49
C HIS A 25 -10.81 -29.68 31.61
N GLN A 26 -9.99 -28.67 31.29
CA GLN A 26 -10.35 -27.61 30.34
C GLN A 26 -10.74 -28.18 28.97
N ALA A 27 -9.97 -29.14 28.45
CA ALA A 27 -10.29 -29.80 27.18
C ALA A 27 -11.60 -30.59 27.23
N TYR A 28 -11.91 -31.23 28.37
CA TYR A 28 -13.19 -31.91 28.56
C TYR A 28 -14.36 -30.92 28.59
N GLU A 29 -14.28 -29.84 29.38
CA GLU A 29 -15.32 -28.81 29.45
C GLU A 29 -15.65 -28.27 28.04
N VAL A 30 -14.62 -27.79 27.33
CA VAL A 30 -14.69 -27.21 25.98
C VAL A 30 -15.24 -28.17 24.92
N LEU A 31 -14.90 -29.45 24.98
CA LEU A 31 -15.32 -30.43 23.98
C LEU A 31 -16.62 -31.17 24.34
N SER A 32 -17.11 -30.99 25.58
CA SER A 32 -18.36 -31.59 26.08
C SER A 32 -19.61 -30.78 25.71
N ASP A 33 -19.52 -29.44 25.73
CA ASP A 33 -20.61 -28.56 25.27
C ASP A 33 -20.52 -28.34 23.74
N PRO A 34 -21.59 -28.60 22.98
CA PRO A 34 -21.63 -28.35 21.54
C PRO A 34 -21.35 -26.91 21.11
N GLN A 35 -21.63 -25.89 21.93
CA GLN A 35 -21.45 -24.49 21.54
C GLN A 35 -19.98 -24.04 21.66
N THR A 36 -19.37 -24.20 22.83
CA THR A 36 -17.93 -23.94 23.03
C THR A 36 -17.07 -24.86 22.16
N ARG A 37 -17.49 -26.10 21.91
CA ARG A 37 -16.84 -26.97 20.93
C ARG A 37 -16.91 -26.40 19.51
N ALA A 38 -18.07 -25.95 19.03
CA ALA A 38 -18.17 -25.37 17.69
C ALA A 38 -17.30 -24.10 17.54
N ILE A 39 -17.16 -23.31 18.62
CA ILE A 39 -16.23 -22.18 18.68
C ILE A 39 -14.78 -22.66 18.62
N TYR A 40 -14.41 -23.71 19.35
CA TYR A 40 -13.07 -24.30 19.34
C TYR A 40 -12.71 -24.95 17.99
N ASP A 41 -13.63 -25.68 17.37
CA ASP A 41 -13.41 -26.36 16.09
C ASP A 41 -13.22 -25.34 14.92
N ILE A 42 -13.72 -24.11 15.07
CA ILE A 42 -13.55 -23.01 14.08
C ILE A 42 -12.35 -22.09 14.40
N TYR A 43 -12.11 -21.75 15.68
CA TYR A 43 -11.16 -20.70 16.09
C TYR A 43 -10.02 -21.17 17.01
N GLY A 44 -10.01 -22.46 17.42
CA GLY A 44 -9.10 -23.02 18.42
C GLY A 44 -9.30 -22.43 19.81
N LYS A 45 -8.34 -22.67 20.73
CA LYS A 45 -8.43 -22.25 22.14
C LYS A 45 -8.77 -20.76 22.32
N ARG A 46 -8.32 -19.89 21.41
CA ARG A 46 -8.56 -18.44 21.45
C ARG A 46 -10.01 -18.03 21.29
N GLY A 47 -10.83 -18.84 20.61
CA GLY A 47 -12.27 -18.55 20.47
C GLY A 47 -13.00 -18.51 21.81
N LEU A 48 -12.44 -19.18 22.82
CA LEU A 48 -12.96 -19.27 24.18
C LEU A 48 -12.41 -18.18 25.11
N GLU A 49 -11.29 -17.56 24.73
CA GLU A 49 -10.56 -16.56 25.52
C GLU A 49 -11.03 -15.12 25.19
N MET A 50 -11.95 -14.95 24.23
CA MET A 50 -12.48 -13.65 23.80
C MET A 50 -13.96 -13.53 24.13
N GLU A 51 -14.28 -12.98 25.31
CA GLU A 51 -15.64 -12.60 25.67
C GLU A 51 -16.18 -11.49 24.75
N GLY A 52 -16.96 -11.91 23.75
CA GLY A 52 -17.73 -11.04 22.87
C GLY A 52 -16.96 -10.43 21.70
N TRP A 53 -17.11 -11.03 20.51
CA TRP A 53 -17.41 -10.26 19.30
C TRP A 53 -18.03 -11.13 18.20
N GLU A 54 -18.99 -10.56 17.47
CA GLU A 54 -19.48 -11.12 16.21
C GLU A 54 -18.55 -10.71 15.06
N VAL A 55 -18.33 -11.62 14.10
CA VAL A 55 -17.76 -11.35 12.75
C VAL A 55 -16.38 -10.66 12.69
N VAL A 56 -15.32 -11.48 12.65
CA VAL A 56 -14.18 -11.25 11.74
C VAL A 56 -13.81 -12.57 11.07
N GLU A 57 -13.88 -12.63 9.74
CA GLU A 57 -13.53 -13.83 8.96
C GLU A 57 -12.01 -14.03 8.78
N ARG A 58 -11.59 -15.30 8.72
CA ARG A 58 -10.34 -15.86 8.13
C ARG A 58 -8.99 -15.72 8.88
N ARG A 59 -8.65 -16.83 9.55
CA ARG A 59 -7.33 -17.53 9.58
C ARG A 59 -6.04 -16.67 9.66
N ARG A 60 -5.49 -16.50 10.88
CA ARG A 60 -4.03 -16.43 11.19
C ARG A 60 -3.70 -16.97 12.58
N THR A 61 -2.43 -17.27 12.85
CA THR A 61 -1.95 -17.91 14.09
C THR A 61 -1.69 -16.91 15.22
N PRO A 62 -1.69 -17.36 16.49
CA PRO A 62 -1.48 -16.02 18.16
C PRO A 62 -0.14 -15.28 18.22
N ALA A 63 0.75 -15.55 17.26
CA ALA A 63 1.98 -14.78 17.07
C ALA A 63 1.74 -13.75 15.95
N GLU A 64 1.34 -14.22 14.76
CA GLU A 64 0.95 -13.35 13.64
C GLU A 64 -0.17 -12.38 14.03
N ILE A 65 -1.15 -12.78 14.85
CA ILE A 65 -2.20 -11.87 15.33
C ILE A 65 -1.64 -10.81 16.28
N ARG A 66 -0.67 -11.13 17.15
CA ARG A 66 -0.05 -10.12 18.03
C ARG A 66 0.84 -9.16 17.24
N GLU A 67 1.64 -9.68 16.32
CA GLU A 67 2.45 -8.86 15.42
C GLU A 67 1.60 -8.01 14.46
N GLU A 68 0.50 -8.54 13.90
CA GLU A 68 -0.46 -7.73 13.15
C GLU A 68 -1.22 -6.76 14.05
N PHE A 69 -1.51 -7.07 15.32
CA PHE A 69 -2.16 -6.12 16.22
C PHE A 69 -1.21 -4.98 16.60
N GLU A 70 0.08 -5.25 16.85
CA GLU A 70 1.10 -4.22 17.04
C GLU A 70 1.35 -3.41 15.76
N GLN A 71 1.43 -4.07 14.59
CA GLN A 71 1.55 -3.35 13.31
C GLN A 71 0.30 -2.51 13.03
N LEU A 72 -0.91 -3.01 13.30
CA LEU A 72 -2.16 -2.27 13.16
C LEU A 72 -2.33 -1.21 14.25
N GLN A 73 -1.73 -1.34 15.43
CA GLN A 73 -1.67 -0.28 16.44
C GLN A 73 -0.71 0.82 15.99
N ARG A 74 0.53 0.50 15.64
CA ARG A 74 1.50 1.49 15.14
C ARG A 74 1.00 2.15 13.86
N GLU A 75 0.42 1.40 12.93
CA GLU A 75 -0.20 1.96 11.72
C GLU A 75 -1.48 2.74 12.05
N ARG A 76 -2.28 2.36 13.06
CA ARG A 76 -3.39 3.20 13.56
C ARG A 76 -2.90 4.47 14.23
N GLU A 77 -1.76 4.45 14.92
CA GLU A 77 -1.19 5.62 15.60
C GLU A 77 -0.54 6.58 14.60
N GLU A 78 0.23 6.07 13.64
CA GLU A 78 0.70 6.83 12.48
C GLU A 78 -0.49 7.40 11.68
N ARG A 79 -1.52 6.58 11.37
CA ARG A 79 -2.76 7.06 10.74
C ARG A 79 -3.51 8.07 11.60
N ARG A 80 -3.49 7.97 12.93
CA ARG A 80 -4.15 8.92 13.87
C ARG A 80 -3.41 10.25 13.92
N LEU A 81 -2.09 10.23 13.81
CA LEU A 81 -1.27 11.43 13.62
C LEU A 81 -1.55 12.04 12.22
N GLN A 82 -1.54 11.22 11.16
CA GLN A 82 -1.88 11.63 9.78
C GLN A 82 -3.37 12.00 9.57
N GLN A 83 -4.26 11.69 10.52
CA GLN A 83 -5.66 12.12 10.53
C GLN A 83 -5.84 13.49 11.20
N ARG A 84 -4.98 13.85 12.17
CA ARG A 84 -4.95 15.20 12.76
C ARG A 84 -4.37 16.23 11.80
N THR A 85 -3.42 15.83 10.98
CA THR A 85 -2.90 16.63 9.87
C THR A 85 -2.66 15.71 8.69
N ASN A 86 -3.29 16.00 7.55
CA ASN A 86 -3.12 15.24 6.30
C ASN A 86 -2.18 16.01 5.35
N PRO A 87 -0.85 15.88 5.48
CA PRO A 87 0.10 16.60 4.64
C PRO A 87 0.12 16.00 3.22
N LYS A 88 -0.30 16.80 2.24
CA LYS A 88 -0.19 16.49 0.82
C LYS A 88 0.98 17.28 0.25
N GLY A 89 1.86 16.62 -0.49
CA GLY A 89 3.06 17.23 -1.06
C GLY A 89 3.16 16.99 -2.55
N THR A 90 3.62 17.97 -3.31
CA THR A 90 4.06 17.82 -4.70
C THR A 90 5.42 18.49 -4.86
N ILE A 91 6.44 17.69 -5.15
CA ILE A 91 7.81 18.15 -5.44
C ILE A 91 8.05 17.91 -6.94
N SER A 92 8.33 18.98 -7.67
CA SER A 92 8.61 18.96 -9.10
C SER A 92 10.01 19.51 -9.36
N VAL A 93 10.83 18.76 -10.09
CA VAL A 93 12.17 19.20 -10.52
C VAL A 93 12.24 19.03 -12.03
N GLY A 94 12.18 20.15 -12.74
CA GLY A 94 12.31 20.21 -14.19
C GLY A 94 13.78 20.21 -14.58
N VAL A 95 14.16 19.19 -15.34
CA VAL A 95 15.53 18.99 -15.84
C VAL A 95 15.56 19.36 -17.30
N ASP A 96 16.54 20.16 -17.71
CA ASP A 96 16.88 20.38 -19.11
C ASP A 96 18.01 19.43 -19.50
N ALA A 97 17.86 18.75 -20.63
CA ALA A 97 18.83 17.80 -21.17
C ALA A 97 18.93 17.93 -22.69
N THR A 98 18.67 19.14 -23.20
CA THR A 98 18.65 19.46 -24.64
C THR A 98 20.00 19.20 -25.31
N ASP A 99 21.12 19.49 -24.62
CA ASP A 99 22.52 19.18 -24.97
C ASP A 99 22.80 17.70 -25.32
N LEU A 100 21.91 16.78 -24.92
CA LEU A 100 22.02 15.36 -25.30
C LEU A 100 21.67 15.10 -26.77
N PHE A 101 20.95 16.01 -27.42
CA PHE A 101 20.29 15.78 -28.71
C PHE A 101 20.46 16.95 -29.70
N ASP A 102 20.14 18.17 -29.27
CA ASP A 102 20.49 19.40 -29.98
C ASP A 102 21.80 19.92 -29.36
N ARG A 103 22.94 19.34 -29.78
CA ARG A 103 24.23 20.02 -29.60
C ARG A 103 24.23 21.22 -30.54
N TYR A 104 24.39 22.42 -30.00
CA TYR A 104 24.65 23.59 -30.83
C TYR A 104 25.98 23.38 -31.55
N ASP A 105 25.95 23.41 -32.88
CA ASP A 105 27.15 23.49 -33.71
C ASP A 105 27.74 24.91 -33.55
N GLU A 106 28.44 25.14 -32.44
CA GLU A 106 29.23 26.35 -32.17
C GLU A 106 30.48 26.37 -33.06
N GLU A 107 30.27 26.55 -34.36
CA GLU A 107 31.30 26.67 -35.40
C GLU A 107 32.17 27.94 -35.24
N PHE A 108 32.00 28.69 -34.14
CA PHE A 108 32.54 30.03 -33.91
C PHE A 108 32.91 30.35 -32.44
N GLU A 109 33.44 29.42 -31.64
CA GLU A 109 34.31 29.83 -30.51
C GLU A 109 35.39 28.79 -30.12
N ASP A 110 36.65 29.23 -30.00
CA ASP A 110 37.83 28.42 -29.59
C ASP A 110 37.85 28.16 -28.07
N VAL A 111 36.71 27.78 -27.49
CA VAL A 111 36.58 27.34 -26.10
C VAL A 111 36.44 25.82 -26.09
N SER A 112 37.26 25.13 -25.30
CA SER A 112 37.37 23.66 -25.34
C SER A 112 36.04 22.98 -24.98
N ALA A 113 35.27 22.58 -25.99
CA ALA A 113 33.99 21.92 -25.86
C ALA A 113 34.08 20.73 -24.88
N SER A 114 33.29 20.80 -23.81
CA SER A 114 33.25 19.78 -22.77
C SER A 114 32.79 18.45 -23.38
N ALA A 115 33.61 17.41 -23.24
CA ALA A 115 33.32 16.09 -23.80
C ALA A 115 32.04 15.44 -23.20
N PHE A 116 31.54 15.99 -22.08
CA PHE A 116 30.33 15.59 -21.41
C PHE A 116 29.24 16.66 -21.58
N PRO A 117 28.00 16.28 -21.96
CA PRO A 117 26.89 17.21 -22.10
C PRO A 117 26.46 17.78 -20.75
N HIS A 118 26.00 19.04 -20.73
CA HIS A 118 25.48 19.65 -19.52
C HIS A 118 24.01 19.27 -19.32
N ILE A 119 23.61 19.12 -18.06
CA ILE A 119 22.23 18.77 -17.67
C ILE A 119 21.84 19.72 -16.54
N GLU A 120 20.92 20.63 -16.83
CA GLU A 120 20.59 21.74 -15.94
C GLU A 120 19.24 21.55 -15.22
N ILE A 121 19.06 22.26 -14.10
CA ILE A 121 17.78 22.30 -13.37
C ILE A 121 17.09 23.63 -13.68
N ASN A 122 16.46 23.70 -14.85
CA ASN A 122 15.68 24.83 -15.38
C ASN A 122 14.66 25.36 -14.35
N ARG A 123 14.00 24.46 -13.59
CA ARG A 123 12.98 24.85 -12.59
C ARG A 123 12.79 23.87 -11.44
N MET A 124 12.47 24.39 -10.26
CA MET A 124 11.97 23.59 -9.13
C MET A 124 10.63 24.16 -8.63
N HIS A 125 9.70 23.29 -8.27
CA HIS A 125 8.40 23.68 -7.71
C HIS A 125 7.99 22.73 -6.59
N ILE A 126 7.91 23.27 -5.37
CA ILE A 126 7.46 22.56 -4.16
C ILE A 126 6.11 23.14 -3.77
N SER A 127 5.10 22.28 -3.65
CA SER A 127 3.77 22.63 -3.12
C SER A 127 3.46 21.68 -1.97
N GLN A 128 3.08 22.24 -0.82
CA GLN A 128 2.71 21.48 0.37
C GLN A 128 1.42 22.06 0.95
N SER A 129 0.47 21.19 1.27
CA SER A 129 -0.76 21.56 1.97
C SER A 129 -1.03 20.64 3.14
N ILE A 130 -1.55 21.21 4.24
CA ILE A 130 -1.86 20.54 5.48
C ILE A 130 -3.32 20.86 5.82
N GLU A 131 -4.19 19.87 5.73
CA GLU A 131 -5.56 19.97 6.25
C GLU A 131 -5.60 19.56 7.73
N ALA A 132 -6.09 20.46 8.59
CA ALA A 132 -6.20 20.29 10.04
C ALA A 132 -7.66 20.53 10.49
N PRO A 133 -8.43 19.48 10.84
CA PRO A 133 -9.79 19.64 11.35
C PRO A 133 -9.76 20.28 12.75
N LEU A 134 -10.36 21.46 12.87
CA LEU A 134 -10.47 22.20 14.13
C LEU A 134 -11.71 21.76 14.93
N THR A 135 -12.82 21.50 14.23
CA THR A 135 -14.07 20.98 14.79
C THR A 135 -14.67 19.93 13.85
N THR A 136 -15.85 19.40 14.19
CA THR A 136 -16.63 18.53 13.31
C THR A 136 -17.18 19.23 12.06
N THR A 137 -17.22 20.57 12.03
CA THR A 137 -17.66 21.36 10.88
C THR A 137 -16.54 22.14 10.20
N ASP A 138 -15.49 22.50 10.94
CA ASP A 138 -14.50 23.48 10.53
C ASP A 138 -13.12 22.83 10.31
N THR A 139 -12.54 23.04 9.13
CA THR A 139 -11.17 22.64 8.78
C THR A 139 -10.33 23.89 8.47
N ALA A 140 -9.18 24.02 9.12
CA ALA A 140 -8.13 24.91 8.66
C ALA A 140 -7.27 24.19 7.61
N ILE A 141 -6.86 24.90 6.57
CA ILE A 141 -5.99 24.39 5.51
C ILE A 141 -4.84 25.38 5.36
N LEU A 142 -3.61 24.95 5.68
CA LEU A 142 -2.42 25.76 5.42
C LEU A 142 -1.73 25.20 4.19
N SER A 143 -1.44 26.03 3.19
CA SER A 143 -0.66 25.63 2.03
C SER A 143 0.43 26.62 1.66
N GLY A 144 1.59 26.10 1.26
CA GLY A 144 2.71 26.87 0.74
C GLY A 144 3.12 26.33 -0.63
N ASN A 145 3.30 27.23 -1.59
CA ASN A 145 3.92 26.94 -2.88
C ASN A 145 5.21 27.75 -2.97
N LEU A 146 6.26 27.13 -3.48
CA LEU A 146 7.54 27.74 -3.80
C LEU A 146 7.92 27.29 -5.21
N SER A 147 8.14 28.24 -6.11
CA SER A 147 8.59 27.97 -7.48
C SER A 147 9.81 28.79 -7.83
N THR A 148 10.86 28.13 -8.30
CA THR A 148 12.02 28.76 -8.94
C THR A 148 12.08 28.35 -10.41
N GLN A 149 12.42 29.30 -11.28
CA GLN A 149 12.65 29.06 -12.70
C GLN A 149 13.73 30.04 -13.20
N ASN A 150 14.76 29.52 -13.87
CA ASN A 150 15.88 30.28 -14.42
C ASN A 150 16.45 31.32 -13.43
N GLY A 151 16.79 30.87 -12.22
CA GLY A 151 17.33 31.70 -11.13
C GLY A 151 16.31 32.59 -10.40
N ASN A 152 15.17 32.94 -11.00
CA ASN A 152 14.13 33.74 -10.35
C ASN A 152 13.23 32.87 -9.47
N GLY A 153 12.94 33.32 -8.25
CA GLY A 153 12.16 32.60 -7.26
C GLY A 153 10.93 33.37 -6.79
N GLY A 154 9.84 32.66 -6.52
CA GLY A 154 8.64 33.22 -5.89
C GLY A 154 7.96 32.24 -4.96
N GLY A 155 7.67 32.69 -3.74
CA GLY A 155 6.84 31.98 -2.77
C GLY A 155 5.39 32.50 -2.76
N SER A 156 4.47 31.64 -2.33
CA SER A 156 3.14 32.05 -1.90
C SER A 156 2.64 31.14 -0.78
N VAL A 157 2.19 31.72 0.33
CA VAL A 157 1.53 31.01 1.44
C VAL A 157 0.06 31.40 1.46
N SER A 158 -0.82 30.43 1.70
CA SER A 158 -2.25 30.66 1.87
C SER A 158 -2.85 29.85 3.01
N LEU A 159 -3.85 30.44 3.65
CA LEU A 159 -4.64 29.88 4.74
C LEU A 159 -6.11 29.84 4.32
N GLY A 160 -6.66 28.64 4.21
CA GLY A 160 -8.08 28.35 3.99
C GLY A 160 -8.80 28.05 5.31
N LEU A 161 -9.98 28.62 5.51
CA LEU A 161 -10.92 28.28 6.58
C LEU A 161 -12.20 27.73 5.97
N ARG A 162 -12.31 26.40 5.93
CA ARG A 162 -13.43 25.64 5.36
C ARG A 162 -14.44 25.27 6.44
N ARG A 163 -15.69 25.73 6.30
CA ARG A 163 -16.82 25.37 7.18
C ARG A 163 -17.89 24.62 6.40
N VAL A 164 -18.24 23.43 6.88
CA VAL A 164 -19.40 22.66 6.41
C VAL A 164 -20.67 23.35 6.94
N THR A 165 -21.44 23.96 6.05
CA THR A 165 -22.66 24.72 6.40
C THR A 165 -23.92 23.86 6.31
N SER A 166 -23.86 22.72 5.63
CA SER A 166 -24.97 21.78 5.48
C SER A 166 -24.46 20.41 5.02
N ALA A 167 -25.22 19.34 5.26
CA ALA A 167 -25.00 18.05 4.61
C ALA A 167 -25.03 18.10 3.06
N LYS A 168 -25.47 19.22 2.47
CA LYS A 168 -25.47 19.49 1.02
C LYS A 168 -24.45 20.55 0.56
N GLY A 169 -23.61 21.12 1.43
CA GLY A 169 -22.68 22.17 1.03
C GLY A 169 -21.69 22.67 2.10
N TRP A 170 -20.62 23.29 1.63
CA TRP A 170 -19.59 23.92 2.45
C TRP A 170 -19.11 25.23 1.82
N GLY A 171 -18.62 26.14 2.66
CA GLY A 171 -17.95 27.37 2.24
C GLY A 171 -16.51 27.39 2.76
N GLU A 172 -15.62 28.08 2.07
CA GLU A 172 -14.21 28.20 2.42
C GLU A 172 -13.72 29.60 2.08
N LEU A 173 -13.11 30.26 3.07
CA LEU A 173 -12.46 31.56 2.92
C LEU A 173 -10.96 31.35 2.81
N GLU A 174 -10.34 31.84 1.75
CA GLU A 174 -8.90 31.72 1.51
C GLU A 174 -8.21 33.08 1.64
N PHE A 175 -7.09 33.11 2.34
CA PHE A 175 -6.24 34.30 2.50
C PHE A 175 -4.83 33.92 2.07
N GLY A 176 -4.35 34.45 0.95
CA GLY A 176 -3.02 34.20 0.41
C GLY A 176 -2.15 35.45 0.36
N ALA A 177 -0.84 35.26 0.43
CA ALA A 177 0.17 36.28 0.14
C ALA A 177 1.39 35.64 -0.53
N GLY A 178 2.02 36.33 -1.49
CA GLY A 178 3.20 35.83 -2.19
C GLY A 178 3.84 36.85 -3.12
N ASP A 179 5.14 36.68 -3.39
CA ASP A 179 6.04 37.73 -3.90
C ASP A 179 5.58 38.30 -5.25
N LEU A 180 5.13 37.45 -6.17
CA LEU A 180 4.65 37.87 -7.50
C LEU A 180 3.15 38.22 -7.53
N GLN A 181 2.37 37.90 -6.50
CA GLN A 181 0.91 37.94 -6.56
C GLN A 181 0.26 38.95 -5.60
N GLY A 182 0.94 39.39 -4.55
CA GLY A 182 0.35 40.24 -3.51
C GLY A 182 -0.68 39.49 -2.65
N PRO A 183 -1.45 40.19 -1.80
CA PRO A 183 -2.51 39.57 -1.04
C PRO A 183 -3.69 39.14 -1.94
N VAL A 184 -4.18 37.93 -1.71
CA VAL A 184 -5.29 37.29 -2.44
C VAL A 184 -6.37 36.89 -1.44
N PHE A 185 -7.61 37.30 -1.70
CA PHE A 185 -8.78 36.94 -0.91
C PHE A 185 -9.70 36.05 -1.74
N GLY A 186 -9.91 34.80 -1.32
CA GLY A 186 -10.74 33.81 -1.98
C GLY A 186 -12.00 33.45 -1.19
N LEU A 187 -13.08 33.16 -1.92
CA LEU A 187 -14.33 32.61 -1.43
C LEU A 187 -14.71 31.42 -2.31
N LYS A 188 -14.51 30.21 -1.79
CA LYS A 188 -14.99 28.96 -2.37
C LYS A 188 -16.33 28.58 -1.74
N MET A 189 -17.26 28.14 -2.57
CA MET A 189 -18.57 27.62 -2.16
C MET A 189 -18.88 26.36 -2.96
N PHE A 190 -19.20 25.28 -2.26
CA PHE A 190 -19.64 24.01 -2.84
C PHE A 190 -21.09 23.73 -2.43
N ARG A 191 -21.95 23.36 -3.38
CA ARG A 191 -23.33 22.96 -3.10
C ARG A 191 -23.85 21.90 -4.06
N ASN A 192 -24.40 20.83 -3.48
CA ASN A 192 -25.21 19.86 -4.21
C ASN A 192 -26.58 20.48 -4.55
N LEU A 193 -26.84 20.72 -5.83
CA LEU A 193 -28.13 21.23 -6.32
C LEU A 193 -29.17 20.10 -6.39
N THR A 194 -28.75 18.93 -6.86
CA THR A 194 -29.58 17.70 -6.92
C THR A 194 -28.72 16.48 -6.55
N GLN A 195 -29.32 15.30 -6.44
CA GLN A 195 -28.57 14.05 -6.26
C GLN A 195 -27.60 13.72 -7.41
N ARG A 196 -27.71 14.39 -8.56
CA ARG A 196 -26.83 14.18 -9.73
C ARG A 196 -26.07 15.43 -10.16
N CYS A 197 -26.26 16.58 -9.54
CA CYS A 197 -25.63 17.84 -9.93
C CYS A 197 -25.06 18.58 -8.73
N PHE A 198 -23.79 18.98 -8.80
CA PHE A 198 -23.17 19.89 -7.84
C PHE A 198 -22.56 21.09 -8.56
N VAL A 199 -22.45 22.21 -7.84
CA VAL A 199 -21.77 23.42 -8.29
C VAL A 199 -20.71 23.80 -7.29
N THR A 200 -19.52 24.12 -7.79
CA THR A 200 -18.43 24.75 -7.04
C THR A 200 -18.16 26.12 -7.63
N THR A 201 -18.36 27.17 -6.85
CA THR A 201 -18.07 28.56 -7.22
C THR A 201 -16.86 29.04 -6.43
N ASN A 202 -15.86 29.59 -7.10
CA ASN A 202 -14.68 30.20 -6.47
C ASN A 202 -14.53 31.63 -7.00
N CYS A 203 -14.70 32.61 -6.10
CA CYS A 203 -14.44 34.02 -6.36
C CYS A 203 -13.12 34.41 -5.68
N ALA A 204 -12.20 35.05 -6.41
CA ALA A 204 -10.91 35.50 -5.90
C ALA A 204 -10.67 36.97 -6.25
N LEU A 205 -10.15 37.74 -5.29
CA LEU A 205 -9.71 39.11 -5.46
C LEU A 205 -8.20 39.17 -5.22
N GLN A 206 -7.43 39.38 -6.28
CA GLN A 206 -5.98 39.60 -6.20
C GLN A 206 -5.71 41.10 -6.09
N PHE A 207 -4.98 41.52 -5.06
CA PHE A 207 -4.56 42.90 -4.85
C PHE A 207 -3.10 43.05 -5.28
N SER A 208 -2.87 43.74 -6.39
CA SER A 208 -1.53 44.00 -6.95
C SER A 208 -1.25 45.50 -6.98
N SER A 209 0.03 45.89 -7.08
CA SER A 209 0.43 47.28 -7.32
C SER A 209 -0.12 47.85 -8.63
N ARG A 210 -0.56 46.98 -9.55
CA ARG A 210 -1.28 47.34 -10.79
C ARG A 210 -2.82 47.33 -10.64
N GLY A 211 -3.33 47.41 -9.41
CA GLY A 211 -4.76 47.44 -9.08
C GLY A 211 -5.36 46.09 -8.68
N ILE A 212 -6.66 46.11 -8.37
CA ILE A 212 -7.44 44.93 -7.98
C ILE A 212 -7.80 44.12 -9.23
N ARG A 213 -7.53 42.82 -9.21
CA ARG A 213 -7.88 41.88 -10.28
C ARG A 213 -8.87 40.84 -9.76
N PRO A 214 -10.16 40.94 -10.12
CA PRO A 214 -11.13 39.90 -9.80
C PRO A 214 -10.91 38.67 -10.69
N GLY A 215 -11.16 37.49 -10.14
CA GLY A 215 -11.26 36.22 -10.84
C GLY A 215 -12.49 35.47 -10.34
N PHE A 216 -13.28 34.92 -11.25
CA PHE A 216 -14.47 34.15 -10.92
C PHE A 216 -14.44 32.84 -11.69
N THR A 217 -14.57 31.72 -10.99
CA THR A 217 -14.58 30.40 -11.62
C THR A 217 -15.74 29.56 -11.07
N THR A 218 -16.64 29.15 -11.95
CA THR A 218 -17.81 28.31 -11.60
C THR A 218 -17.68 26.98 -12.32
N VAL A 219 -17.67 25.88 -11.56
CA VAL A 219 -17.69 24.50 -12.06
C VAL A 219 -19.07 23.91 -11.77
N LEU A 220 -19.86 23.66 -12.81
CA LEU A 220 -21.06 22.84 -12.72
C LEU A 220 -20.69 21.41 -13.14
N ALA A 221 -20.96 20.44 -12.28
CA ALA A 221 -20.71 19.02 -12.54
C ALA A 221 -22.02 18.23 -12.48
N ARG A 222 -22.18 17.26 -13.39
CA ARG A 222 -23.39 16.43 -13.51
C ARG A 222 -23.06 14.97 -13.80
N ASN A 223 -23.61 14.08 -13.00
CA ASN A 223 -23.63 12.64 -13.27
C ASN A 223 -24.63 12.38 -14.40
N LEU A 224 -24.11 12.03 -15.58
CA LEU A 224 -24.90 11.71 -16.78
C LEU A 224 -25.33 10.24 -16.76
N ASP A 225 -24.43 9.36 -16.30
CA ASP A 225 -24.58 7.92 -16.15
C ASP A 225 -23.85 7.48 -14.87
N LYS A 226 -24.06 6.25 -14.37
CA LYS A 226 -23.37 5.68 -13.20
C LYS A 226 -21.85 5.82 -13.30
N ASN A 227 -21.33 5.70 -14.51
CA ASN A 227 -19.90 5.72 -14.83
C ASN A 227 -19.45 6.99 -15.57
N THR A 228 -20.31 8.01 -15.74
CA THR A 228 -20.00 9.19 -16.57
C THR A 228 -20.39 10.51 -15.91
N MET A 229 -19.40 11.40 -15.76
CA MET A 229 -19.56 12.76 -15.25
C MET A 229 -19.26 13.78 -16.35
N GLY A 230 -20.19 14.70 -16.57
CA GLY A 230 -19.95 15.92 -17.35
C GLY A 230 -19.57 17.07 -16.43
N TYR A 231 -18.62 17.89 -16.85
CA TYR A 231 -18.19 19.11 -16.17
C TYR A 231 -18.27 20.30 -17.13
N LEU A 232 -18.71 21.44 -16.60
CA LEU A 232 -18.77 22.71 -17.28
C LEU A 232 -18.10 23.76 -16.38
N GLN A 233 -16.84 24.08 -16.68
CA GLN A 233 -16.07 25.09 -15.94
C GLN A 233 -16.04 26.39 -16.74
N TRP A 234 -16.71 27.42 -16.23
CA TRP A 234 -16.55 28.80 -16.70
C TRP A 234 -15.56 29.55 -15.81
N ARG A 235 -14.63 30.28 -16.43
CA ARG A 235 -13.65 31.17 -15.80
C ARG A 235 -13.76 32.56 -16.41
N TRP A 236 -13.68 33.57 -15.56
CA TRP A 236 -13.79 35.00 -15.90
C TRP A 236 -12.79 35.82 -15.06
N GLY A 237 -12.38 36.98 -15.56
CA GLY A 237 -11.42 37.86 -14.89
C GLY A 237 -9.98 37.43 -15.18
N LEU A 238 -9.24 36.99 -14.15
CA LEU A 238 -7.83 36.56 -14.23
C LEU A 238 -7.49 35.62 -15.41
N GLN A 239 -8.40 34.72 -15.78
CA GLN A 239 -8.35 33.95 -17.02
C GLN A 239 -9.78 33.77 -17.55
N SER A 240 -10.03 34.21 -18.79
CA SER A 240 -11.33 34.04 -19.46
C SER A 240 -11.34 32.77 -20.30
N ALA A 241 -12.01 31.72 -19.80
CA ALA A 241 -12.08 30.41 -20.46
C ALA A 241 -13.35 29.63 -20.08
N MET A 242 -13.92 28.90 -21.03
CA MET A 242 -15.01 27.95 -20.86
C MET A 242 -14.51 26.56 -21.24
N ASN A 243 -14.51 25.63 -20.28
CA ASN A 243 -14.05 24.26 -20.46
C ASN A 243 -15.20 23.28 -20.22
N THR A 244 -15.61 22.58 -21.27
CA THR A 244 -16.60 21.51 -21.23
C THR A 244 -15.87 20.18 -21.31
N SER A 245 -16.02 19.31 -20.31
CA SER A 245 -15.40 17.98 -20.33
C SER A 245 -16.35 16.86 -19.92
N VAL A 246 -16.12 15.67 -20.48
CA VAL A 246 -16.85 14.44 -20.18
C VAL A 246 -15.83 13.39 -19.77
N VAL A 247 -15.98 12.89 -18.55
CA VAL A 247 -15.14 11.84 -17.96
C VAL A 247 -15.99 10.60 -17.78
N ARG A 248 -15.59 9.49 -18.40
CA ARG A 248 -16.20 8.17 -18.24
C ARG A 248 -15.20 7.23 -17.57
N ASP A 249 -15.44 6.91 -16.30
CA ASP A 249 -14.58 6.04 -15.51
C ASP A 249 -15.24 4.67 -15.30
N THR A 250 -14.50 3.60 -15.63
CA THR A 250 -14.95 2.21 -15.49
C THR A 250 -13.86 1.37 -14.81
N LYS A 251 -14.17 0.10 -14.52
CA LYS A 251 -13.20 -0.84 -13.93
C LYS A 251 -11.98 -1.11 -14.81
N THR A 252 -12.12 -1.05 -16.14
CA THR A 252 -11.07 -1.42 -17.12
C THR A 252 -10.56 -0.24 -17.95
N SER A 253 -11.26 0.89 -17.98
CA SER A 253 -10.84 2.08 -18.72
C SER A 253 -11.28 3.37 -18.05
N HIS A 254 -10.47 4.41 -18.23
CA HIS A 254 -10.77 5.80 -17.91
C HIS A 254 -10.66 6.60 -19.21
N PHE A 255 -11.75 7.24 -19.62
CA PHE A 255 -11.81 8.09 -20.81
C PHE A 255 -12.16 9.52 -20.40
N THR A 256 -11.39 10.49 -20.89
CA THR A 256 -11.64 11.92 -20.69
C THR A 256 -11.59 12.64 -22.03
N MET A 257 -12.68 13.31 -22.38
CA MET A 257 -12.72 14.29 -23.47
C MET A 257 -12.91 15.68 -22.86
N ALA A 258 -12.13 16.67 -23.27
CA ALA A 258 -12.25 18.05 -22.81
C ALA A 258 -12.13 19.04 -23.98
N PHE A 259 -12.90 20.12 -23.91
CA PHE A 259 -12.99 21.15 -24.93
C PHE A 259 -12.96 22.51 -24.24
N GLN A 260 -11.83 23.21 -24.34
CA GLN A 260 -11.62 24.53 -23.76
C GLN A 260 -11.65 25.59 -24.86
N LEU A 261 -12.55 26.56 -24.72
CA LEU A 261 -12.53 27.84 -25.43
C LEU A 261 -12.10 28.93 -24.46
N GLY A 262 -10.90 29.48 -24.63
CA GLY A 262 -10.36 30.53 -23.78
C GLY A 262 -9.30 31.38 -24.49
N ILE A 263 -9.11 32.58 -23.97
CA ILE A 263 -8.11 33.53 -24.48
C ILE A 263 -6.94 33.56 -23.48
N PRO A 264 -5.69 33.27 -23.90
CA PRO A 264 -5.25 32.91 -25.26
C PRO A 264 -5.40 31.41 -25.61
N HIS A 265 -5.63 30.53 -24.62
CA HIS A 265 -5.55 29.08 -24.84
C HIS A 265 -6.92 28.42 -25.06
N SER A 266 -7.20 28.09 -26.32
CA SER A 266 -8.28 27.18 -26.72
C SER A 266 -7.72 25.85 -27.23
N PHE A 267 -8.29 24.71 -26.81
CA PHE A 267 -7.84 23.36 -27.20
C PHE A 267 -8.95 22.30 -27.06
N VAL A 268 -8.83 21.24 -27.84
CA VAL A 268 -9.51 19.95 -27.69
C VAL A 268 -8.52 18.95 -27.09
N MET A 269 -8.97 18.11 -26.17
CA MET A 269 -8.17 17.03 -25.58
C MET A 269 -8.99 15.75 -25.52
N VAL A 270 -8.41 14.64 -25.97
CA VAL A 270 -8.95 13.28 -25.82
C VAL A 270 -7.89 12.46 -25.10
N SER A 271 -8.27 11.77 -24.04
CA SER A 271 -7.39 10.93 -23.23
C SER A 271 -8.06 9.60 -22.92
N TYR A 272 -7.34 8.52 -23.15
CA TYR A 272 -7.76 7.15 -22.87
C TYR A 272 -6.69 6.45 -22.03
N GLN A 273 -7.09 5.92 -20.88
CA GLN A 273 -6.23 5.15 -19.99
C GLN A 273 -6.86 3.78 -19.74
N HIS A 274 -6.21 2.73 -20.21
CA HIS A 274 -6.56 1.34 -19.91
C HIS A 274 -6.06 0.97 -18.51
N LYS A 275 -6.90 0.30 -17.72
CA LYS A 275 -6.60 -0.21 -16.37
C LYS A 275 -6.56 -1.73 -16.44
N PHE A 276 -5.37 -2.31 -16.41
CA PHE A 276 -5.20 -3.76 -16.27
C PHE A 276 -5.55 -4.18 -14.84
N GLN A 277 -6.09 -5.39 -14.68
CA GLN A 277 -6.53 -5.93 -13.39
C GLN A 277 -5.48 -6.88 -12.77
N ASP A 278 -4.22 -6.69 -13.13
CA ASP A 278 -3.06 -7.37 -12.56
C ASP A 278 -2.85 -6.96 -11.10
N GLU A 279 -2.08 -7.76 -10.34
CA GLU A 279 -1.71 -7.45 -8.95
C GLU A 279 -1.01 -6.07 -8.81
N ASP A 280 -0.19 -5.71 -9.81
CA ASP A 280 0.53 -4.42 -9.89
C ASP A 280 -0.32 -3.26 -10.44
N GLN A 281 -1.60 -3.49 -10.75
CA GLN A 281 -2.56 -2.48 -11.20
C GLN A 281 -2.04 -1.60 -12.35
N THR A 282 -1.41 -2.22 -13.35
CA THR A 282 -0.80 -1.55 -14.50
C THR A 282 -1.80 -0.68 -15.25
N ARG A 283 -1.40 0.52 -15.66
CA ARG A 283 -2.24 1.48 -16.40
C ARG A 283 -1.49 2.04 -17.59
N VAL A 284 -1.94 1.75 -18.79
CA VAL A 284 -1.40 2.36 -20.02
C VAL A 284 -2.29 3.54 -20.41
N LYS A 285 -1.69 4.69 -20.73
CA LYS A 285 -2.37 5.95 -21.02
C LYS A 285 -1.89 6.53 -22.34
N GLY A 286 -2.82 7.07 -23.12
CA GLY A 286 -2.56 7.84 -24.33
C GLY A 286 -3.48 9.06 -24.37
N SER A 287 -2.93 10.24 -24.64
CA SER A 287 -3.67 11.49 -24.80
C SER A 287 -3.26 12.19 -26.10
N LEU A 288 -4.22 12.88 -26.70
CA LEU A 288 -4.05 13.78 -27.83
C LEU A 288 -4.67 15.12 -27.44
N LYS A 289 -3.88 16.19 -27.50
CA LYS A 289 -4.31 17.56 -27.23
C LYS A 289 -3.96 18.43 -28.43
N ALA A 290 -4.98 18.98 -29.09
CA ALA A 290 -4.83 19.85 -30.25
C ALA A 290 -5.47 21.21 -29.96
N GLY A 291 -4.74 22.31 -30.17
CA GLY A 291 -5.26 23.66 -29.95
C GLY A 291 -4.53 24.73 -30.75
N PHE A 292 -4.89 25.99 -30.51
CA PHE A 292 -4.29 27.13 -31.22
C PHE A 292 -2.79 27.30 -30.92
N PHE A 293 -2.31 26.77 -29.80
CA PHE A 293 -0.90 26.74 -29.41
C PHE A 293 -0.24 25.39 -29.74
N GLY A 294 -0.66 24.77 -30.85
CA GLY A 294 -0.09 23.54 -31.40
C GLY A 294 -0.72 22.23 -30.90
N THR A 295 -0.04 21.13 -31.19
CA THR A 295 -0.51 19.75 -30.99
C THR A 295 0.47 18.97 -30.13
N MET A 296 -0.04 18.23 -29.15
CA MET A 296 0.72 17.35 -28.26
C MET A 296 0.07 15.96 -28.21
N VAL A 297 0.88 14.94 -28.39
CA VAL A 297 0.57 13.54 -28.08
C VAL A 297 1.31 13.19 -26.79
N GLU A 298 0.62 12.66 -25.79
CA GLU A 298 1.26 12.04 -24.63
C GLU A 298 0.94 10.55 -24.59
N TYR A 299 1.91 9.71 -24.22
CA TYR A 299 1.67 8.29 -24.02
C TYR A 299 2.60 7.74 -22.95
N GLY A 300 2.19 6.68 -22.26
CA GLY A 300 2.99 6.13 -21.18
C GLY A 300 2.31 5.04 -20.37
N ALA A 301 2.99 4.63 -19.30
CA ALA A 301 2.52 3.61 -18.38
C ALA A 301 2.70 4.07 -16.92
N GLU A 302 1.80 3.63 -16.06
CA GLU A 302 1.89 3.74 -14.60
C GLU A 302 1.74 2.33 -14.01
N ARG A 303 2.60 1.95 -13.06
CA ARG A 303 2.59 0.63 -12.40
C ARG A 303 2.80 0.81 -10.90
N LYS A 304 2.10 0.01 -10.10
CA LYS A 304 2.32 -0.05 -8.66
C LYS A 304 3.60 -0.83 -8.38
N ILE A 305 4.51 -0.27 -7.60
CA ILE A 305 5.77 -0.93 -7.19
C ILE A 305 5.69 -1.40 -5.73
N SER A 306 4.86 -0.74 -4.92
CA SER A 306 4.68 -1.09 -3.51
C SER A 306 3.25 -0.76 -3.06
N LYS A 307 2.84 -1.28 -1.88
CA LYS A 307 1.53 -1.01 -1.25
C LYS A 307 1.11 0.47 -1.34
N HIS A 308 2.07 1.38 -1.16
CA HIS A 308 1.87 2.84 -1.13
C HIS A 308 2.62 3.61 -2.24
N SER A 309 3.26 2.94 -3.21
CA SER A 309 4.07 3.60 -4.26
C SER A 309 3.64 3.20 -5.67
N VAL A 310 3.35 4.20 -6.50
CA VAL A 310 3.03 4.06 -7.93
C VAL A 310 4.01 4.91 -8.74
N LEU A 311 4.77 4.28 -9.63
CA LEU A 311 5.66 4.95 -10.58
C LEU A 311 4.97 5.03 -11.94
N GLY A 312 5.21 6.08 -12.70
CA GLY A 312 4.83 6.17 -14.10
C GLY A 312 5.83 6.96 -14.92
N ALA A 313 5.97 6.56 -16.17
CA ALA A 313 6.72 7.28 -17.21
C ALA A 313 5.74 7.68 -18.31
N THR A 314 5.86 8.92 -18.79
CA THR A 314 5.00 9.47 -19.84
C THR A 314 5.87 10.26 -20.81
N VAL A 315 5.91 9.86 -22.06
CA VAL A 315 6.54 10.66 -23.12
C VAL A 315 5.49 11.63 -23.66
N SER A 316 5.84 12.89 -23.78
CA SER A 316 5.06 13.90 -24.49
C SER A 316 5.84 14.44 -25.67
N VAL A 317 5.20 14.40 -26.84
CA VAL A 317 5.75 14.80 -28.14
C VAL A 317 4.78 15.81 -28.74
N GLY A 318 5.24 17.01 -29.10
CA GLY A 318 4.33 18.00 -29.66
C GLY A 318 4.97 19.30 -30.11
N VAL A 319 4.38 19.95 -31.11
CA VAL A 319 4.77 21.30 -31.54
C VAL A 319 4.01 22.32 -30.69
N PRO A 320 4.66 23.36 -30.11
CA PRO A 320 6.08 23.73 -30.18
C PRO A 320 6.92 23.28 -28.96
N GLN A 321 6.51 22.24 -28.20
CA GLN A 321 7.18 21.80 -26.96
C GLN A 321 8.07 20.56 -27.15
N GLY A 322 8.55 20.34 -28.37
CA GLY A 322 9.40 19.22 -28.80
C GLY A 322 9.10 17.86 -28.17
N VAL A 323 10.11 17.27 -27.51
CA VAL A 323 10.04 15.96 -26.86
C VAL A 323 10.45 16.09 -25.39
N SER A 324 9.59 15.60 -24.50
CA SER A 324 9.84 15.61 -23.05
C SER A 324 9.37 14.32 -22.36
N LEU A 325 10.16 13.85 -21.40
CA LEU A 325 9.93 12.65 -20.60
C LEU A 325 9.47 13.04 -19.18
N LYS A 326 8.22 12.76 -18.86
CA LYS A 326 7.57 13.04 -17.56
C LYS A 326 7.58 11.79 -16.69
N ILE A 327 8.54 11.68 -15.78
CA ILE A 327 8.57 10.64 -14.73
C ILE A 327 7.77 11.13 -13.53
N LYS A 328 6.93 10.27 -12.95
CA LYS A 328 6.07 10.58 -11.81
C LYS A 328 6.07 9.45 -10.78
N LEU A 329 6.37 9.76 -9.53
CA LEU A 329 6.32 8.82 -8.40
C LEU A 329 5.33 9.33 -7.35
N ASN A 330 4.19 8.66 -7.22
CA ASN A 330 3.26 8.89 -6.12
C ASN A 330 3.66 7.97 -4.96
N ARG A 331 4.00 8.52 -3.79
CA ARG A 331 4.31 7.77 -2.56
C ARG A 331 3.43 8.29 -1.41
N ALA A 332 2.46 7.47 -0.99
CA ALA A 332 1.41 7.86 -0.04
C ALA A 332 0.74 9.19 -0.43
N SER A 333 0.89 10.25 0.37
CA SER A 333 0.34 11.59 0.12
C SER A 333 1.28 12.55 -0.64
N GLN A 334 2.47 12.08 -1.03
CA GLN A 334 3.49 12.88 -1.72
C GLN A 334 3.61 12.46 -3.20
N THR A 335 3.70 13.45 -4.09
CA THR A 335 3.91 13.28 -5.53
C THR A 335 5.26 13.88 -5.92
N TYR A 336 6.18 13.06 -6.41
CA TYR A 336 7.41 13.52 -7.04
C TYR A 336 7.21 13.54 -8.56
N PHE A 337 7.64 14.61 -9.22
CA PHE A 337 7.45 14.83 -10.66
C PHE A 337 8.73 15.34 -11.30
N PHE A 338 9.27 14.59 -12.24
CA PHE A 338 10.51 14.89 -12.95
C PHE A 338 10.20 15.00 -14.45
N PRO A 339 9.75 16.18 -14.93
CA PRO A 339 9.69 16.48 -16.35
C PRO A 339 11.11 16.80 -16.85
N ILE A 340 11.68 15.86 -17.59
CA ILE A 340 12.95 16.00 -18.30
C ILE A 340 12.61 16.52 -19.71
N HIS A 341 13.13 17.69 -20.08
CA HIS A 341 13.08 18.20 -21.44
C HIS A 341 14.24 17.60 -22.24
N LEU A 342 14.01 17.17 -23.48
CA LEU A 342 14.99 16.43 -24.28
C LEU A 342 15.34 17.16 -25.59
N THR A 343 14.36 17.75 -26.25
CA THR A 343 14.54 18.55 -27.48
C THR A 343 13.38 19.54 -27.61
N ASP A 344 13.61 20.69 -28.24
CA ASP A 344 12.52 21.54 -28.76
C ASP A 344 12.05 21.08 -30.14
N GLN A 345 12.92 20.40 -30.90
CA GLN A 345 12.60 19.82 -32.20
C GLN A 345 11.94 18.43 -32.08
N LEU A 346 11.21 18.01 -33.12
CA LEU A 346 10.60 16.67 -33.21
C LEU A 346 11.61 15.61 -33.70
N LEU A 347 12.68 15.39 -32.94
CA LEU A 347 13.74 14.43 -33.28
C LEU A 347 13.32 12.97 -32.96
N PRO A 348 13.27 12.06 -33.95
CA PRO A 348 12.86 10.66 -33.71
C PRO A 348 13.79 9.90 -32.76
N SER A 349 15.06 10.27 -32.71
CA SER A 349 16.04 9.78 -31.73
C SER A 349 15.62 10.08 -30.30
N ALA A 350 15.27 11.34 -30.00
CA ALA A 350 14.79 11.73 -28.67
C ALA A 350 13.52 10.96 -28.27
N VAL A 351 12.59 10.72 -29.20
CA VAL A 351 11.39 9.90 -28.95
C VAL A 351 11.76 8.43 -28.65
N PHE A 352 12.73 7.85 -29.37
CA PHE A 352 13.22 6.50 -29.11
C PHE A 352 13.87 6.38 -27.72
N TYR A 353 14.77 7.30 -27.33
CA TYR A 353 15.39 7.26 -26.01
C TYR A 353 14.40 7.58 -24.87
N ALA A 354 13.44 8.48 -25.09
CA ALA A 354 12.36 8.77 -24.14
C ALA A 354 11.46 7.56 -23.86
N THR A 355 11.36 6.61 -24.79
CA THR A 355 10.53 5.40 -24.65
C THR A 355 11.33 4.19 -24.18
N ALA A 356 12.43 3.88 -24.85
CA ALA A 356 13.28 2.74 -24.51
C ALA A 356 14.02 2.94 -23.18
N GLY A 357 14.52 4.16 -22.91
CA GLY A 357 15.31 4.49 -21.72
C GLY A 357 14.59 4.14 -20.40
N PRO A 358 13.38 4.67 -20.14
CA PRO A 358 12.63 4.34 -18.92
C PRO A 358 12.28 2.86 -18.76
N LEU A 359 12.02 2.15 -19.86
CA LEU A 359 11.69 0.72 -19.83
C LEU A 359 12.92 -0.14 -19.50
N ILE A 360 14.06 0.15 -20.14
CA ILE A 360 15.35 -0.51 -19.86
C ILE A 360 15.80 -0.20 -18.44
N PHE A 361 15.73 1.07 -18.02
CA PHE A 361 16.08 1.49 -16.66
C PHE A 361 15.21 0.81 -15.61
N TYR A 362 13.88 0.74 -15.81
CA TYR A 362 12.97 0.05 -14.91
C TYR A 362 13.28 -1.46 -14.83
N PHE A 363 13.53 -2.13 -15.96
CA PHE A 363 13.87 -3.55 -15.97
C PHE A 363 15.23 -3.84 -15.29
N ALA A 364 16.23 -2.99 -15.51
CA ALA A 364 17.52 -3.08 -14.85
C ALA A 364 17.39 -2.84 -13.33
N MET A 365 16.66 -1.80 -12.92
CA MET A 365 16.41 -1.49 -11.50
C MET A 365 15.63 -2.61 -10.80
N ASP A 366 14.63 -3.19 -11.46
CA ASP A 366 13.89 -4.34 -10.91
C ASP A 366 14.82 -5.53 -10.67
N ARG A 367 15.58 -5.94 -11.70
CA ARG A 367 16.46 -7.11 -11.64
C ARG A 367 17.65 -6.94 -10.71
N LEU A 368 18.28 -5.76 -10.67
CA LEU A 368 19.54 -5.52 -9.96
C LEU A 368 19.35 -4.98 -8.53
N ILE A 369 18.22 -4.33 -8.22
CA ILE A 369 18.01 -3.65 -6.94
C ILE A 369 16.74 -4.16 -6.24
N ILE A 370 15.58 -4.10 -6.89
CA ILE A 370 14.30 -4.39 -6.23
C ILE A 370 14.18 -5.88 -5.89
N GLN A 371 14.41 -6.78 -6.85
CA GLN A 371 14.33 -8.22 -6.61
C GLN A 371 15.30 -8.75 -5.54
N PRO A 372 16.61 -8.43 -5.53
CA PRO A 372 17.50 -8.88 -4.45
C PRO A 372 17.12 -8.28 -3.09
N TYR A 373 16.72 -7.01 -3.02
CA TYR A 373 16.26 -6.40 -1.77
C TYR A 373 14.99 -7.10 -1.22
N LEU A 374 13.99 -7.36 -2.07
CA LEU A 374 12.77 -8.05 -1.66
C LEU A 374 13.01 -9.51 -1.27
N ARG A 375 14.02 -10.19 -1.83
CA ARG A 375 14.42 -11.55 -1.39
C ARG A 375 15.08 -11.49 -0.01
N ALA A 376 16.09 -10.63 0.17
CA ALA A 376 16.76 -10.44 1.45
C ALA A 376 15.81 -9.97 2.57
N GLN A 377 14.77 -9.20 2.24
CA GLN A 377 13.73 -8.85 3.21
C GLN A 377 12.85 -10.05 3.57
N LYS A 378 12.37 -10.83 2.60
CA LYS A 378 11.61 -12.07 2.85
C LYS A 378 12.41 -13.10 3.64
N GLU A 379 13.71 -13.20 3.40
CA GLU A 379 14.63 -14.07 4.15
C GLU A 379 14.72 -13.62 5.61
N LYS A 380 14.95 -12.33 5.88
CA LYS A 380 14.98 -11.78 7.25
C LYS A 380 13.66 -11.91 8.01
N ASP A 381 12.54 -11.75 7.32
CA ASP A 381 11.21 -11.91 7.95
C ASP A 381 10.92 -13.39 8.24
N LEU A 382 11.40 -14.32 7.40
CA LEU A 382 11.34 -15.76 7.63
C LEU A 382 12.33 -16.25 8.71
N GLU A 383 13.48 -15.58 8.86
CA GLU A 383 14.43 -15.81 9.96
C GLU A 383 13.80 -15.44 11.31
N LYS A 384 13.18 -14.25 11.44
CA LYS A 384 12.44 -13.87 12.65
C LYS A 384 11.32 -14.86 12.99
N GLN A 385 10.58 -15.34 11.99
CA GLN A 385 9.55 -16.37 12.19
C GLN A 385 10.12 -17.71 12.68
N ARG A 386 11.36 -18.05 12.30
CA ARG A 386 12.06 -19.22 12.86
C ARG A 386 12.54 -18.98 14.29
N GLU A 387 13.06 -17.79 14.58
CA GLU A 387 13.51 -17.42 15.93
C GLU A 387 12.36 -17.40 16.93
N SER A 388 11.24 -16.74 16.62
CA SER A 388 10.06 -16.70 17.49
C SER A 388 9.38 -18.06 17.64
N CYS A 389 9.41 -18.90 16.61
CA CYS A 389 8.88 -20.28 16.70
C CYS A 389 9.84 -21.24 17.44
N ALA A 390 11.14 -20.92 17.57
CA ALA A 390 12.11 -21.80 18.21
C ALA A 390 11.88 -21.96 19.72
N SER A 391 11.52 -20.88 20.43
CA SER A 391 11.17 -20.94 21.86
C SER A 391 9.93 -21.79 22.11
N ASP A 392 8.87 -21.56 21.33
CA ASP A 392 7.62 -22.32 21.39
C ASP A 392 7.84 -23.81 21.10
N THR A 393 8.69 -24.12 20.11
CA THR A 393 9.03 -25.50 19.74
C THR A 393 9.83 -26.20 20.84
N PHE A 394 10.72 -25.47 21.52
CA PHE A 394 11.50 -26.00 22.64
C PHE A 394 10.61 -26.29 23.87
N GLN A 395 9.73 -25.36 24.25
CA GLN A 395 8.80 -25.55 25.37
C GLN A 395 7.88 -26.76 25.14
N LYS A 396 7.25 -26.83 23.96
CA LYS A 396 6.37 -27.97 23.59
C LYS A 396 7.10 -29.32 23.56
N LYS A 397 8.42 -29.33 23.26
CA LYS A 397 9.24 -30.55 23.36
C LYS A 397 9.42 -30.98 24.82
N GLN A 398 9.66 -30.05 25.73
CA GLN A 398 9.75 -30.34 27.18
C GLN A 398 8.41 -30.83 27.75
N GLU A 399 7.29 -30.20 27.37
CA GLU A 399 5.94 -30.63 27.73
C GLU A 399 5.66 -32.07 27.27
N ALA A 400 6.00 -32.40 26.02
CA ALA A 400 5.85 -33.76 25.48
C ALA A 400 6.73 -34.79 26.21
N GLU A 401 7.99 -34.45 26.51
CA GLU A 401 8.88 -35.33 27.29
C GLU A 401 8.37 -35.57 28.71
N ALA A 402 7.80 -34.56 29.36
CA ALA A 402 7.18 -34.70 30.69
C ALA A 402 5.92 -35.59 30.64
N ALA A 403 5.04 -35.39 29.66
CA ALA A 403 3.85 -36.23 29.47
C ALA A 403 4.22 -37.71 29.24
N VAL A 404 5.26 -37.99 28.44
CA VAL A 404 5.77 -39.34 28.21
C VAL A 404 6.30 -39.98 29.49
N ARG A 405 7.00 -39.23 30.37
CA ARG A 405 7.46 -39.76 31.67
C ARG A 405 6.30 -40.19 32.55
N LEU A 406 5.24 -39.38 32.65
CA LEU A 406 4.04 -39.69 33.45
C LEU A 406 3.26 -40.91 32.94
N MET A 407 3.32 -41.22 31.64
CA MET A 407 2.74 -42.46 31.10
C MET A 407 3.47 -43.72 31.58
N GLN A 408 4.78 -43.66 31.90
CA GLN A 408 5.61 -44.87 32.10
C GLN A 408 5.10 -45.79 33.22
N GLU A 409 4.65 -45.25 34.36
CA GLU A 409 4.11 -46.06 35.45
C GLU A 409 2.83 -46.81 35.05
N SER A 410 2.00 -46.21 34.20
CA SER A 410 0.77 -46.83 33.69
C SER A 410 1.09 -47.85 32.60
N VAL A 411 2.04 -47.54 31.73
CA VAL A 411 2.51 -48.45 30.66
C VAL A 411 3.15 -49.72 31.23
N ARG A 412 3.93 -49.64 32.31
CA ARG A 412 4.46 -50.83 32.99
C ARG A 412 3.33 -51.77 33.45
N ARG A 413 2.29 -51.24 34.09
CA ARG A 413 1.12 -52.02 34.54
C ARG A 413 0.30 -52.59 33.39
N ILE A 414 0.27 -51.93 32.22
CA ILE A 414 -0.35 -52.46 31.01
C ILE A 414 0.50 -53.63 30.46
N ILE A 415 1.82 -53.49 30.42
CA ILE A 415 2.73 -54.57 29.97
C ILE A 415 2.59 -55.79 30.90
N GLU A 416 2.66 -55.61 32.23
CA GLU A 416 2.46 -56.68 33.22
C GLU A 416 1.11 -57.41 33.04
N ALA A 417 0.03 -56.67 32.75
CA ALA A 417 -1.32 -57.23 32.58
C ALA A 417 -1.54 -57.92 31.23
N GLU A 418 -0.90 -57.44 30.15
CA GLU A 418 -0.94 -58.08 28.83
C GLU A 418 0.01 -59.29 28.79
N GLU A 419 1.19 -59.23 29.40
CA GLU A 419 2.15 -60.35 29.51
C GLU A 419 1.51 -61.55 30.24
N ALA A 420 0.83 -61.30 31.37
CA ALA A 420 0.06 -62.32 32.11
C ALA A 420 -1.12 -62.93 31.32
N ARG A 421 -1.44 -62.39 30.14
CA ARG A 421 -2.50 -62.86 29.23
C ARG A 421 -1.96 -63.34 27.86
N MET A 422 -0.64 -63.27 27.64
CA MET A 422 0.01 -63.40 26.33
C MET A 422 -0.61 -62.50 25.24
N GLY A 423 -0.83 -61.23 25.62
CA GLY A 423 -1.46 -60.19 24.83
C GLY A 423 -0.51 -59.35 23.98
N LEU A 424 -0.87 -58.09 23.73
CA LEU A 424 -0.16 -57.22 22.77
C LEU A 424 0.87 -56.31 23.46
N ILE A 425 2.14 -56.48 23.11
CA ILE A 425 3.25 -55.65 23.60
C ILE A 425 4.02 -55.05 22.42
N ILE A 426 4.07 -53.71 22.35
CA ILE A 426 4.81 -52.94 21.35
C ILE A 426 6.25 -52.77 21.83
N VAL A 427 7.19 -53.45 21.15
CA VAL A 427 8.62 -53.43 21.51
C VAL A 427 9.31 -52.12 21.11
N ASN A 428 9.01 -51.61 19.91
CA ASN A 428 9.55 -50.37 19.35
C ASN A 428 8.50 -49.74 18.44
N SER A 429 8.36 -48.42 18.46
CA SER A 429 7.65 -47.68 17.42
C SER A 429 8.17 -46.25 17.23
N TRP A 430 8.20 -45.82 15.97
CA TRP A 430 8.92 -44.63 15.53
C TRP A 430 8.04 -43.78 14.61
N TYR A 431 7.98 -42.47 14.84
CA TYR A 431 7.17 -41.54 14.06
C TYR A 431 8.01 -40.39 13.51
N GLY A 432 7.92 -40.14 12.20
CA GLY A 432 8.58 -38.99 11.57
C GLY A 432 9.08 -39.25 10.14
N LYS A 433 10.00 -38.40 9.65
CA LYS A 433 10.60 -38.54 8.32
C LYS A 433 11.82 -39.46 8.39
N PHE A 434 11.62 -40.71 7.99
CA PHE A 434 12.70 -41.66 7.72
C PHE A 434 13.52 -41.23 6.50
N VAL A 435 14.81 -41.56 6.52
CA VAL A 435 15.81 -41.20 5.51
C VAL A 435 16.13 -42.45 4.70
N ASN A 436 15.69 -42.49 3.45
CA ASN A 436 16.05 -43.53 2.48
C ASN A 436 17.28 -43.09 1.66
N ASP A 437 17.99 -44.05 1.06
CA ASP A 437 19.17 -43.82 0.21
C ASP A 437 18.97 -42.86 -0.99
N GLN A 438 17.73 -42.55 -1.35
CA GLN A 438 17.40 -41.57 -2.41
C GLN A 438 17.32 -40.11 -1.91
N SER A 439 17.50 -39.86 -0.61
CA SER A 439 17.46 -38.51 -0.03
C SER A 439 18.80 -37.76 -0.15
N ARG A 440 18.77 -36.42 -0.05
CA ARG A 440 20.01 -35.62 -0.08
C ARG A 440 20.83 -35.88 1.18
N ARG A 441 22.16 -35.99 1.03
CA ARG A 441 23.13 -36.36 2.09
C ARG A 441 23.05 -35.53 3.39
N ASP A 442 22.47 -34.33 3.36
CA ASP A 442 22.33 -33.45 4.52
C ASP A 442 20.96 -33.53 5.25
N GLU A 443 20.00 -34.33 4.75
CA GLU A 443 18.72 -34.52 5.43
C GLU A 443 18.88 -35.44 6.65
N LYS A 444 19.06 -34.84 7.83
CA LYS A 444 19.01 -35.57 9.11
C LYS A 444 17.63 -36.18 9.34
N ALA A 445 17.59 -37.46 9.71
CA ALA A 445 16.37 -38.17 10.04
C ALA A 445 15.66 -37.52 11.23
N LYS A 446 14.45 -37.01 11.00
CA LYS A 446 13.60 -36.41 12.04
C LYS A 446 12.58 -37.43 12.48
N VAL A 447 13.00 -38.29 13.40
CA VAL A 447 12.23 -39.42 13.93
C VAL A 447 12.11 -39.28 15.44
N ILE A 448 10.93 -39.58 15.98
CA ILE A 448 10.56 -39.50 17.38
C ILE A 448 10.19 -40.90 17.85
N ASP A 449 10.69 -41.33 19.00
CA ASP A 449 10.23 -42.55 19.67
C ASP A 449 8.80 -42.33 20.21
N VAL A 450 7.87 -43.18 19.81
CA VAL A 450 6.45 -43.14 20.22
C VAL A 450 6.00 -44.45 20.90
N THR A 451 6.96 -45.27 21.34
CA THR A 451 6.71 -46.59 21.95
C THR A 451 5.88 -46.49 23.21
N VAL A 452 6.21 -45.56 24.12
CA VAL A 452 5.47 -45.37 25.38
C VAL A 452 4.05 -44.81 25.13
N PRO A 453 3.84 -43.74 24.32
CA PRO A 453 2.49 -43.32 23.91
C PRO A 453 1.64 -44.40 23.27
N LEU A 454 2.17 -45.20 22.35
CA LEU A 454 1.39 -46.22 21.65
C LEU A 454 1.09 -47.43 22.55
N GLN A 455 2.01 -47.88 23.41
CA GLN A 455 1.71 -48.94 24.38
C GLN A 455 0.64 -48.49 25.40
N CYS A 456 0.57 -47.19 25.72
CA CYS A 456 -0.48 -46.63 26.59
C CYS A 456 -1.90 -46.68 25.96
N LEU A 457 -2.01 -46.92 24.65
CA LEU A 457 -3.29 -47.08 23.94
C LEU A 457 -3.73 -48.54 23.78
N VAL A 458 -2.89 -49.52 24.14
CA VAL A 458 -3.25 -50.93 24.10
C VAL A 458 -4.23 -51.26 25.23
N LYS A 459 -5.32 -51.95 24.88
CA LYS A 459 -6.33 -52.48 25.82
C LYS A 459 -6.89 -53.79 25.31
N ASP A 460 -7.03 -54.77 26.20
CA ASP A 460 -7.57 -56.11 25.90
C ASP A 460 -6.93 -56.71 24.64
N SER A 461 -5.58 -56.64 24.61
CA SER A 461 -4.70 -57.13 23.53
C SER A 461 -4.94 -56.51 22.15
N LYS A 462 -5.50 -55.30 22.10
CA LYS A 462 -5.76 -54.56 20.86
C LYS A 462 -5.25 -53.13 20.95
N LEU A 463 -4.66 -52.63 19.86
CA LEU A 463 -4.34 -51.23 19.66
C LEU A 463 -5.47 -50.57 18.86
N ILE A 464 -6.12 -49.56 19.43
CA ILE A 464 -7.15 -48.79 18.73
C ILE A 464 -6.52 -47.50 18.22
N LEU A 465 -6.36 -47.40 16.90
CA LEU A 465 -5.97 -46.17 16.22
C LEU A 465 -7.25 -45.45 15.74
N THR A 466 -7.40 -44.18 16.13
CA THR A 466 -8.44 -43.30 15.58
C THR A 466 -7.95 -42.70 14.26
N GLU A 467 -8.75 -42.78 13.20
CA GLU A 467 -8.49 -41.99 12.00
C GLU A 467 -8.51 -40.50 12.33
N ALA A 468 -7.48 -39.77 11.91
CA ALA A 468 -7.43 -38.31 11.99
C ALA A 468 -8.05 -37.73 10.71
N SER A 469 -9.26 -37.20 10.84
CA SER A 469 -10.03 -36.50 9.79
C SER A 469 -9.58 -35.07 9.57
#